data_AF-A0A9R0S0P7-F1
#
_entry.id   AF-A0A9R0S0P7-F1
#
_cell.length_a   1.000
_cell.length_b   1.000
_cell.length_c   1.000
_cell.angle_alpha   90.00
_cell.angle_beta   90.00
_cell.angle_gamma   90.00
#
_symmetry.space_group_name_H-M   'P 1'
#
loop_
_entity.id
_entity.type
_entity.pdbx_description
1 polymer ?
#
loop_
_entity_poly.entity_id
_entity_poly.type
_entity_poly.pdbx_seq_one_letter_code
_entity_poly.pdbx_strand_id
1 'polypeptide(L)'
;MDPNYSRRSRNEDDFVHFILPTLQGSSSQSSQRRAIHTSILNGATYVHEALTGHEVLCEWRFHMERSIFQALAQKLRENHLLQDARYISVQEQVAIFFYAVSKNATNRTLQDRFQHGADSISTYFHAVLNAITRLTCNYIQPSVHQHPILRQQKFSYFKVIVFQVLSW
;
A
#
# COMPACT_ATOMS: atom_id res chain seq x y z
N MET A 1 -40.11 -32.99 12.62
CA MET A 1 -39.90 -31.56 12.96
C MET A 1 -39.57 -31.51 14.44
N ASP A 2 -38.33 -31.15 14.79
CA ASP A 2 -37.89 -31.10 16.18
C ASP A 2 -38.58 -29.96 16.95
N PRO A 3 -39.20 -30.23 18.11
CA PRO A 3 -39.91 -29.21 18.90
C PRO A 3 -38.98 -28.11 19.45
N ASN A 4 -37.66 -28.35 19.48
CA ASN A 4 -36.67 -27.35 19.85
C ASN A 4 -36.41 -26.29 18.75
N TYR A 5 -36.76 -26.57 17.49
CA TYR A 5 -36.63 -25.59 16.40
C TYR A 5 -37.58 -24.40 16.61
N SER A 6 -38.83 -24.69 16.99
CA SER A 6 -39.86 -23.66 17.20
C SER A 6 -39.60 -22.77 18.41
N ARG A 7 -38.96 -23.30 19.47
CA ARG A 7 -38.57 -22.49 20.65
C ARG A 7 -37.42 -21.55 20.34
N ARG A 8 -36.43 -21.97 19.55
CA ARG A 8 -35.27 -21.15 19.21
C ARG A 8 -35.65 -20.02 18.24
N SER A 9 -36.48 -20.31 17.24
CA SER A 9 -37.02 -19.28 16.33
C SER A 9 -37.81 -18.23 17.09
N ARG A 10 -38.68 -18.64 18.01
CA ARG A 10 -39.51 -17.70 18.78
C ARG A 10 -38.70 -16.74 19.65
N ASN A 11 -37.61 -17.22 20.24
CA ASN A 11 -36.72 -16.35 21.02
C ASN A 11 -35.95 -15.34 20.15
N GLU A 12 -35.59 -15.69 18.91
CA GLU A 12 -34.97 -14.77 17.94
C GLU A 12 -35.98 -13.72 17.45
N ASP A 13 -37.23 -14.14 17.18
CA ASP A 13 -38.32 -13.25 16.77
C ASP A 13 -38.71 -12.27 17.89
N ASP A 14 -38.77 -12.75 19.14
CA ASP A 14 -39.04 -11.94 20.34
C ASP A 14 -37.89 -10.95 20.62
N PHE A 15 -36.65 -11.35 20.38
CA PHE A 15 -35.48 -10.47 20.50
C PHE A 15 -35.51 -9.35 19.45
N VAL A 16 -35.86 -9.67 18.20
CA VAL A 16 -36.03 -8.69 17.13
C VAL A 16 -37.16 -7.70 17.47
N HIS A 17 -38.27 -8.19 18.04
CA HIS A 17 -39.37 -7.34 18.51
C HIS A 17 -39.01 -6.43 19.70
N PHE A 18 -38.05 -6.83 20.53
CA PHE A 18 -37.55 -5.99 21.62
C PHE A 18 -36.63 -4.86 21.12
N ILE A 19 -35.82 -5.13 20.11
CA ILE A 19 -34.81 -4.18 19.62
C ILE A 19 -35.41 -3.19 18.61
N LEU A 20 -36.31 -3.63 17.73
CA LEU A 20 -36.87 -2.79 16.66
C LEU A 20 -37.54 -1.47 17.14
N PRO A 21 -38.33 -1.44 18.23
CA PRO A 21 -38.91 -0.19 18.75
C PRO A 21 -37.85 0.79 19.26
N THR A 22 -36.72 0.29 19.77
CA THR A 22 -35.60 1.16 20.19
C THR A 22 -34.83 1.76 19.02
N LEU A 23 -34.95 1.19 17.82
CA LEU A 23 -34.37 1.70 16.58
C LEU A 23 -35.33 2.59 15.78
N GLN A 24 -36.65 2.51 16.03
CA GLN A 24 -37.69 3.31 15.37
C GLN A 24 -37.79 4.77 15.87
N GLY A 25 -36.82 5.23 16.67
CA GLY A 25 -36.68 6.63 17.08
C GLY A 25 -35.90 7.52 16.11
N SER A 26 -35.53 7.03 14.92
CA SER A 26 -34.76 7.82 13.95
C SER A 26 -35.44 7.81 12.58
N SER A 27 -36.20 8.87 12.36
CA SER A 27 -36.50 9.53 11.08
C SER A 27 -35.60 9.11 9.93
N SER A 28 -36.20 8.94 8.75
CA SER A 28 -35.64 8.87 7.40
C SER A 28 -34.43 9.79 7.17
N GLN A 29 -33.26 9.42 7.70
CA GLN A 29 -32.00 10.02 7.31
C GLN A 29 -31.49 9.16 6.15
N SER A 30 -31.47 9.75 4.95
CA SER A 30 -30.55 9.30 3.90
C SER A 30 -29.23 8.97 4.58
N SER A 31 -28.72 7.74 4.46
CA SER A 31 -27.41 7.39 5.01
C SER A 31 -26.35 8.26 4.35
N GLN A 32 -26.08 9.42 4.96
CA GLN A 32 -25.09 10.37 4.49
C GLN A 32 -23.74 9.64 4.57
N ARG A 33 -23.14 9.33 3.42
CA ARG A 33 -21.83 8.68 3.38
C ARG A 33 -20.81 9.65 4.00
N ARG A 34 -20.36 9.34 5.21
CA ARG A 34 -19.33 10.13 5.92
C ARG A 34 -17.96 9.74 5.38
N ALA A 35 -17.17 10.73 4.99
CA ALA A 35 -15.79 10.51 4.57
C ALA A 35 -14.96 9.97 5.75
N ILE A 36 -14.23 8.87 5.53
CA ILE A 36 -13.37 8.24 6.55
C ILE A 36 -12.02 8.95 6.62
N HIS A 37 -11.41 9.25 5.48
CA HIS A 37 -10.09 9.88 5.38
C HIS A 37 -10.20 11.41 5.38
N THR A 38 -10.20 12.00 6.57
CA THR A 38 -10.40 13.45 6.79
C THR A 38 -9.29 14.11 7.61
N SER A 39 -8.19 13.39 7.87
CA SER A 39 -7.07 13.95 8.63
C SER A 39 -6.42 15.12 7.89
N ILE A 40 -6.03 16.15 8.67
CA ILE A 40 -5.27 17.30 8.19
C ILE A 40 -3.88 16.87 7.68
N LEU A 41 -3.29 15.86 8.32
CA LEU A 41 -2.03 15.26 7.90
C LEU A 41 -2.31 14.21 6.80
N ASN A 42 -2.61 14.68 5.60
CA ASN A 42 -2.78 13.83 4.43
C ASN A 42 -1.43 13.30 3.92
N GLY A 43 -1.45 12.35 2.98
CA GLY A 43 -0.22 11.76 2.46
C GLY A 43 0.77 12.77 1.86
N ALA A 44 0.29 13.79 1.14
CA ALA A 44 1.14 14.83 0.58
C ALA A 44 1.90 15.64 1.65
N THR A 45 1.22 16.09 2.70
CA THR A 45 1.84 16.82 3.81
C THR A 45 2.79 15.94 4.62
N TYR A 46 2.41 14.67 4.84
CA TYR A 46 3.26 13.69 5.52
C TYR A 46 4.59 13.45 4.78
N VAL A 47 4.54 13.34 3.45
CA VAL A 47 5.72 13.14 2.60
C VAL A 47 6.55 14.42 2.54
N HIS A 48 5.91 15.57 2.39
CA HIS A 48 6.60 16.86 2.42
C HIS A 48 7.39 17.04 3.72
N GLU A 49 6.77 16.77 4.87
CA GLU A 49 7.44 16.84 6.18
C GLU A 49 8.63 15.87 6.27
N ALA A 50 8.50 14.65 5.77
CA ALA A 50 9.60 13.67 5.76
C ALA A 50 10.80 14.15 4.92
N LEU A 51 10.54 14.85 3.81
CA LEU A 51 11.56 15.30 2.87
C LEU A 51 12.15 16.67 3.23
N THR A 52 11.41 17.53 3.94
CA THR A 52 11.83 18.90 4.26
C THR A 52 12.21 19.11 5.73
N GLY A 53 11.74 18.24 6.62
CA GLY A 53 12.02 18.31 8.05
C GLY A 53 13.44 17.84 8.41
N HIS A 54 13.58 17.21 9.57
CA HIS A 54 14.87 16.69 10.01
C HIS A 54 15.39 15.58 9.06
N GLU A 55 16.70 15.55 8.81
CA GLU A 55 17.36 14.62 7.85
C GLU A 55 17.01 13.14 8.07
N VAL A 56 16.98 12.71 9.33
CA VAL A 56 16.64 11.34 9.72
C VAL A 56 15.18 10.93 9.47
N LEU A 57 14.26 11.87 9.24
CA LEU A 57 12.84 11.54 9.08
C LEU A 57 12.59 10.66 7.86
N CYS A 58 13.27 10.94 6.75
CA CYS A 58 13.15 10.14 5.54
C CYS A 58 13.65 8.71 5.80
N GLU A 59 14.78 8.57 6.48
CA GLU A 59 15.34 7.27 6.85
C GLU A 59 14.42 6.50 7.80
N TRP A 60 13.87 7.16 8.83
CA TRP A 60 12.99 6.48 9.77
C TRP A 60 11.65 6.07 9.16
N ARG A 61 11.09 6.88 8.26
CA ARG A 61 9.78 6.64 7.64
C ARG A 61 9.87 5.66 6.48
N PHE A 62 10.91 5.76 5.65
CA PHE A 62 11.03 5.04 4.38
C PHE A 62 12.26 4.12 4.29
N HIS A 63 13.06 3.98 5.35
CA HIS A 63 14.33 3.24 5.37
C HIS A 63 15.24 3.58 4.19
N MET A 64 15.22 4.86 3.79
CA MET A 64 15.99 5.39 2.66
C MET A 64 16.43 6.82 2.98
N GLU A 65 17.68 7.14 2.64
CA GLU A 65 18.20 8.49 2.75
C GLU A 65 17.41 9.44 1.83
N ARG A 66 17.19 10.68 2.29
CA ARG A 66 16.44 11.71 1.55
C ARG A 66 16.97 11.92 0.13
N SER A 67 18.29 12.04 -0.02
CA SER A 67 18.96 12.28 -1.30
C SER A 67 18.63 11.18 -2.31
N ILE A 68 18.73 9.92 -1.86
CA ILE A 68 18.43 8.72 -2.66
C ILE A 68 16.94 8.67 -3.01
N PHE A 69 16.06 8.93 -2.04
CA PHE A 69 14.62 8.96 -2.28
C PHE A 69 14.25 9.97 -3.37
N GLN A 70 14.77 11.19 -3.28
CA GLN A 70 14.52 12.25 -4.26
C GLN A 70 15.09 11.89 -5.64
N ALA A 71 16.31 11.37 -5.69
CA ALA A 71 16.94 10.92 -6.93
C ALA A 71 16.15 9.79 -7.60
N LEU A 72 15.65 8.83 -6.82
CA LEU A 72 14.83 7.74 -7.34
C LEU A 72 13.49 8.25 -7.87
N ALA A 73 12.77 9.08 -7.12
CA ALA A 73 11.51 9.65 -7.57
C ALA A 73 11.69 10.48 -8.85
N GLN A 74 12.78 11.24 -8.93
CA GLN A 74 13.14 11.99 -10.13
C GLN A 74 13.44 11.06 -11.31
N LYS A 75 14.20 9.98 -11.12
CA LYS A 75 14.48 9.01 -12.19
C LYS A 75 13.26 8.25 -12.68
N LEU A 76 12.33 7.91 -11.78
CA LEU A 76 11.06 7.29 -12.18
C LEU A 76 10.21 8.24 -13.02
N ARG A 77 10.24 9.55 -12.72
CA ARG A 77 9.56 10.59 -13.51
C ARG A 77 10.23 10.82 -14.87
N GLU A 78 11.55 10.96 -14.90
CA GLU A 78 12.33 11.18 -16.14
C GLU A 78 12.21 10.03 -17.14
N ASN A 79 12.17 8.79 -16.66
CA ASN A 79 11.97 7.60 -17.51
C ASN A 79 10.51 7.37 -17.89
N HIS A 80 9.60 8.31 -17.58
CA HIS A 80 8.16 8.19 -17.79
C HIS A 80 7.51 6.93 -17.19
N LEU A 81 8.12 6.37 -16.14
CA LEU A 81 7.63 5.16 -15.46
C LEU A 81 6.54 5.50 -14.44
N LEU A 82 6.60 6.70 -13.86
CA LEU A 82 5.58 7.26 -12.99
C LEU A 82 5.29 8.71 -13.38
N GLN A 83 4.04 9.12 -13.17
CA GLN A 83 3.57 10.49 -13.42
C GLN A 83 2.70 10.95 -12.26
N ASP A 84 2.63 12.26 -12.07
CA ASP A 84 1.76 12.85 -11.06
C ASP A 84 0.29 12.58 -11.45
N ALA A 85 -0.46 11.99 -10.52
CA ALA A 85 -1.89 11.80 -10.68
C ALA A 85 -2.65 13.05 -10.20
N ARG A 86 -3.95 13.12 -10.48
CA ARG A 86 -4.80 14.27 -10.12
C ARG A 86 -4.70 14.69 -8.65
N TYR A 87 -4.49 13.73 -7.74
CA TYR A 87 -4.47 13.97 -6.30
C TYR A 87 -3.26 13.37 -5.58
N ILE A 88 -2.36 12.67 -6.28
CA ILE A 88 -1.23 11.96 -5.67
C ILE A 88 0.02 12.18 -6.52
N SER A 89 1.01 12.85 -5.93
CA SER A 89 2.30 13.11 -6.57
C SER A 89 3.15 11.84 -6.70
N VAL A 90 4.11 11.80 -7.63
CA VAL A 90 5.07 10.69 -7.76
C VAL A 90 5.79 10.43 -6.43
N GLN A 91 6.19 11.49 -5.71
CA GLN A 91 6.84 11.36 -4.41
C GLN A 91 5.94 10.64 -3.41
N GLU A 92 4.65 10.96 -3.39
CA GLU A 92 3.68 10.31 -2.51
C GLU A 92 3.41 8.85 -2.92
N GLN A 93 3.32 8.56 -4.22
CA GLN A 93 3.23 7.18 -4.72
C GLN A 93 4.43 6.36 -4.24
N VAL A 94 5.64 6.87 -4.45
CA VAL A 94 6.90 6.24 -4.05
C VAL A 94 6.96 6.07 -2.53
N ALA A 95 6.50 7.05 -1.76
CA ALA A 95 6.42 6.99 -0.31
C ALA A 95 5.44 5.91 0.19
N ILE A 96 4.29 5.71 -0.46
CA ILE A 96 3.35 4.62 -0.13
C ILE A 96 4.05 3.28 -0.23
N PHE A 97 4.77 3.04 -1.33
CA PHE A 97 5.51 1.79 -1.54
C PHE A 97 6.61 1.59 -0.50
N PHE A 98 7.47 2.59 -0.29
CA PHE A 98 8.57 2.44 0.66
C PHE A 98 8.08 2.30 2.08
N TYR A 99 7.07 3.04 2.51
CA TYR A 99 6.48 2.87 3.84
C TYR A 99 5.94 1.44 4.02
N ALA A 100 5.25 0.91 3.01
CA ALA A 100 4.71 -0.44 3.03
C ALA A 100 5.80 -1.50 3.25
N VAL A 101 6.87 -1.46 2.44
CA VAL A 101 7.97 -2.44 2.52
C VAL A 101 8.82 -2.22 3.78
N SER A 102 9.09 -0.97 4.13
CA SER A 102 9.89 -0.55 5.28
C SER A 102 9.33 -1.02 6.61
N LYS A 103 8.00 -0.92 6.76
CA LYS A 103 7.31 -1.18 8.03
C LYS A 103 6.49 -2.46 8.00
N ASN A 104 6.55 -3.23 6.91
CA ASN A 104 5.63 -4.34 6.65
C ASN A 104 4.16 -3.92 6.87
N ALA A 105 3.81 -2.74 6.36
CA ALA A 105 2.53 -2.11 6.67
C ALA A 105 1.38 -2.77 5.89
N THR A 106 0.25 -2.96 6.56
CA THR A 106 -0.97 -3.45 5.90
C THR A 106 -1.59 -2.36 5.02
N ASN A 107 -2.43 -2.76 4.04
CA ASN A 107 -3.18 -1.80 3.23
C ASN A 107 -4.02 -0.84 4.12
N ARG A 108 -4.64 -1.34 5.19
CA ARG A 108 -5.39 -0.50 6.13
C ARG A 108 -4.49 0.54 6.83
N THR A 109 -3.28 0.16 7.22
CA THR A 109 -2.30 1.09 7.81
C THR A 109 -1.90 2.18 6.83
N LEU A 110 -1.74 1.84 5.55
CA LEU A 110 -1.42 2.80 4.50
C LEU A 110 -2.59 3.75 4.22
N GLN A 111 -3.83 3.25 4.19
CA GLN A 111 -5.03 4.07 4.03
C GLN A 111 -5.14 5.11 5.16
N ASP A 112 -4.91 4.68 6.40
CA ASP A 112 -4.90 5.59 7.55
C ASP A 112 -3.72 6.57 7.51
N ARG A 113 -2.52 6.13 7.13
CA ARG A 113 -1.35 7.02 7.09
C ARG A 113 -1.44 8.08 6.00
N PHE A 114 -1.79 7.67 4.78
CA PHE A 114 -1.77 8.54 3.60
C PHE A 114 -3.14 9.14 3.27
N GLN A 115 -4.19 8.74 3.99
CA GLN A 115 -5.55 9.28 3.84
C GLN A 115 -6.15 9.04 2.45
N HIS A 116 -5.84 7.87 1.85
CA HIS A 116 -6.39 7.43 0.57
C HIS A 116 -7.18 6.14 0.73
N GLY A 117 -8.13 5.90 -0.16
CA GLY A 117 -8.90 4.65 -0.17
C GLY A 117 -8.05 3.43 -0.52
N ALA A 118 -8.55 2.25 -0.15
CA ALA A 118 -7.87 0.96 -0.36
C ALA A 118 -7.44 0.73 -1.82
N ASP A 119 -8.32 1.09 -2.77
CA ASP A 119 -8.06 0.94 -4.21
C ASP A 119 -6.89 1.81 -4.63
N SER A 120 -6.89 3.09 -4.25
CA SER A 120 -5.79 4.01 -4.55
C SER A 120 -4.47 3.50 -3.96
N ILE A 121 -4.45 3.10 -2.69
CA ILE A 121 -3.26 2.53 -2.05
C ILE A 121 -2.73 1.33 -2.84
N SER A 122 -3.62 0.40 -3.20
CA SER A 122 -3.24 -0.79 -3.98
C SER A 122 -2.71 -0.41 -5.36
N THR A 123 -3.41 0.47 -6.09
CA THR A 123 -3.00 0.90 -7.43
C THR A 123 -1.60 1.51 -7.43
N TYR A 124 -1.33 2.46 -6.53
CA TYR A 124 -0.03 3.14 -6.51
C TYR A 124 1.09 2.27 -5.96
N PHE A 125 0.80 1.38 -5.01
CA PHE A 125 1.77 0.36 -4.58
C PHE A 125 2.24 -0.50 -5.77
N HIS A 126 1.30 -1.03 -6.57
CA HIS A 126 1.64 -1.86 -7.73
C HIS A 126 2.30 -1.06 -8.87
N ALA A 127 1.87 0.19 -9.08
CA ALA A 127 2.47 1.06 -10.09
C ALA A 127 3.96 1.31 -9.79
N VAL A 128 4.30 1.63 -8.53
CA VAL A 128 5.68 1.84 -8.11
C VAL A 128 6.48 0.54 -8.14
N LEU A 129 5.91 -0.58 -7.72
CA LEU A 129 6.57 -1.89 -7.81
C LEU A 129 6.95 -2.21 -9.26
N ASN A 130 6.03 -2.05 -10.21
CA ASN A 130 6.32 -2.26 -11.64
C ASN A 130 7.37 -1.28 -12.17
N ALA A 131 7.28 -0.01 -11.78
CA ALA A 131 8.23 1.01 -12.19
C ALA A 131 9.66 0.70 -11.70
N ILE A 132 9.81 0.29 -10.44
CA ILE A 132 11.09 -0.12 -9.87
C ILE A 132 11.62 -1.38 -10.56
N THR A 133 10.78 -2.40 -10.78
CA THR A 133 11.20 -3.62 -11.49
C THR A 133 11.73 -3.32 -12.89
N ARG A 134 11.04 -2.47 -13.66
CA ARG A 134 11.51 -2.03 -14.98
C ARG A 134 12.81 -1.25 -14.90
N LEU A 135 12.94 -0.37 -13.90
CA LEU A 135 14.16 0.37 -13.67
C LEU A 135 15.33 -0.58 -13.38
N THR A 136 15.12 -1.60 -12.53
CA THR A 136 16.16 -2.55 -12.18
C THR A 136 16.68 -3.37 -13.36
N CYS A 137 15.86 -3.67 -14.38
CA CYS A 137 16.34 -4.33 -15.60
C CYS A 137 17.43 -3.52 -16.33
N ASN A 138 17.43 -2.20 -16.18
CA ASN A 138 18.43 -1.33 -16.81
C ASN A 138 19.74 -1.23 -16.01
N TYR A 139 19.67 -1.32 -14.67
CA TYR A 139 20.82 -1.09 -13.79
C TYR A 139 21.42 -2.38 -13.22
N ILE A 140 20.60 -3.40 -13.00
CA ILE A 140 20.99 -4.68 -12.43
C ILE A 140 21.08 -5.67 -13.59
N GLN A 141 22.17 -5.58 -14.35
CA GLN A 141 22.49 -6.59 -15.35
C GLN A 141 23.30 -7.71 -14.72
N PRO A 142 22.95 -8.98 -14.97
CA PRO A 142 23.77 -10.08 -14.48
C PRO A 142 25.15 -10.01 -15.12
N SER A 143 26.18 -10.24 -14.30
CA SER A 143 27.55 -10.32 -14.79
C SER A 143 27.65 -11.42 -15.85
N VAL A 144 28.18 -11.07 -17.02
CA VAL A 144 28.43 -12.02 -18.13
C VAL A 144 29.25 -13.22 -17.65
N HIS A 145 30.10 -13.01 -16.63
CA HIS A 145 30.80 -14.06 -15.92
C HIS A 145 30.01 -14.50 -14.70
N GLN A 146 29.52 -15.74 -14.73
CA GLN A 146 28.84 -16.36 -13.60
C GLN A 146 29.82 -16.50 -12.42
N HIS A 147 29.54 -15.82 -11.31
CA HIS A 147 30.39 -15.89 -10.12
C HIS A 147 30.53 -17.36 -9.67
N PRO A 148 31.74 -17.85 -9.29
CA PRO A 148 31.98 -19.28 -9.00
C PRO A 148 31.02 -19.87 -7.97
N ILE A 149 30.54 -19.06 -7.04
CA ILE A 149 29.55 -19.43 -6.00
C ILE A 149 28.24 -19.95 -6.62
N LEU A 150 27.80 -19.37 -7.74
CA LEU A 150 26.57 -19.81 -8.43
C LEU A 150 26.75 -21.19 -9.10
N ARG A 151 27.98 -21.70 -9.26
CA ARG A 151 28.21 -23.07 -9.74
C ARG A 151 27.90 -24.12 -8.67
N GLN A 152 27.87 -23.73 -7.40
CA GLN A 152 27.60 -24.66 -6.31
C GLN A 152 26.11 -25.02 -6.27
N GLN A 153 25.81 -26.32 -6.12
CA GLN A 153 24.45 -26.83 -6.05
C GLN A 153 23.64 -26.23 -4.88
N LYS A 154 24.34 -25.87 -3.78
CA LYS A 154 23.78 -25.17 -2.61
C LYS A 154 23.11 -23.83 -2.96
N PHE A 155 23.44 -23.20 -4.08
CA PHE A 155 22.90 -21.89 -4.48
C PHE A 155 22.03 -21.96 -5.74
N SER A 156 21.49 -23.13 -6.08
CA SER A 156 20.71 -23.35 -7.31
C SER A 156 19.46 -22.46 -7.42
N TYR A 157 18.81 -22.14 -6.30
CA TYR A 157 17.60 -21.29 -6.25
C TYR A 157 17.86 -19.84 -6.69
N PHE A 158 19.09 -19.34 -6.57
CA PHE A 158 19.44 -17.99 -7.03
C PHE A 158 19.69 -17.91 -8.55
N LYS A 159 19.82 -19.04 -9.25
CA LYS A 159 20.00 -19.06 -10.71
C LYS A 159 18.75 -18.61 -11.47
N VAL A 160 17.56 -18.83 -10.90
CA VAL A 160 16.27 -18.62 -11.57
C VAL A 160 15.90 -17.13 -11.64
N ILE A 161 16.26 -16.35 -10.61
CA ILE A 161 15.93 -14.92 -10.50
C ILE A 161 16.59 -14.11 -11.62
N VAL A 162 17.81 -14.48 -12.02
CA VAL A 162 18.56 -13.77 -13.07
C VAL A 162 17.93 -13.91 -14.45
N PHE A 163 17.33 -15.06 -14.76
CA PHE A 163 16.76 -15.32 -16.09
C PHE A 163 15.30 -14.86 -16.24
N GLN A 164 14.53 -14.78 -15.14
CA GLN A 164 13.13 -14.34 -15.22
C GLN A 164 12.95 -12.82 -15.30
N VAL A 165 13.91 -12.03 -14.81
CA VAL A 165 13.85 -10.56 -14.86
C VAL A 165 14.12 -10.01 -16.28
N LEU A 166 14.72 -10.81 -17.17
CA LEU A 166 15.05 -10.43 -18.55
C LEU A 166 14.05 -10.94 -19.61
N SER A 167 12.94 -11.57 -19.20
CA SER A 167 12.00 -12.21 -20.13
C SER A 167 10.57 -11.64 -20.07
N TRP A 168 10.43 -10.32 -19.90
CA TRP A 168 9.16 -9.59 -20.02
C TRP A 168 9.35 -8.25 -20.73
#